data_AF-A0A3M1PXV2-F1
#
_entry.id   AF-A0A3M1PXV2-F1
#
_cell.length_a   1.000
_cell.length_b   1.000
_cell.length_c   1.000
_cell.angle_alpha   90.00
_cell.angle_beta   90.00
_cell.angle_gamma   90.00
#
_symmetry.space_group_name_H-M   'P 1'
#
loop_
_entity.id
_entity.type
_entity.pdbx_description
1 polymer ?
#
loop_
_entity_poly.entity_id
_entity_poly.type
_entity_poly.pdbx_seq_one_letter_code
_entity_poly.pdbx_strand_id
1 'polypeptide(L)'
;MAVILTWCLTAPSVAPAQQSRPHKQEKTPPITQRAVASEPILRNEIKARYVVRQLDLTDEQRKMSEALLDSIMAGPPPEPPLDRIRELMEQMREAQAAGDASAEARVRQELKNLGQTLNKENIFYQELERELPPDKVEQLHAALQRLEHNPSGAVRPIDLLHIVGDLKLSDEQEQKVAELKRKFQERANEIVATFNDARRFQLVRQMMEKLDALLTPEQRSEFHSRVDRLRVDLLPEVKAFDARAAAAKKKESSK
;
A
#
# COMPACT_ATOMS: atom_id res chain seq x y z
N MET A 1 48.40 -64.35 32.98
CA MET A 1 47.97 -63.25 32.08
C MET A 1 46.46 -63.10 32.24
N ALA A 2 46.02 -62.03 32.90
CA ALA A 2 44.60 -61.79 33.21
C ALA A 2 44.04 -60.77 32.22
N VAL A 3 43.01 -61.17 31.47
CA VAL A 3 42.29 -60.31 30.52
C VAL A 3 41.10 -59.70 31.25
N ILE A 4 41.10 -58.39 31.44
CA ILE A 4 40.00 -57.63 32.03
C ILE A 4 39.12 -57.13 30.88
N LEU A 5 37.90 -57.66 30.79
CA LEU A 5 36.86 -57.24 29.86
C LEU A 5 36.06 -56.09 30.47
N THR A 6 36.29 -54.87 30.01
CA THR A 6 35.53 -53.68 30.41
C THR A 6 34.30 -53.53 29.51
N TRP A 7 33.11 -53.72 30.09
CA TRP A 7 31.83 -53.48 29.43
C TRP A 7 31.43 -52.00 29.62
N CYS A 8 31.35 -51.24 28.53
CA CYS A 8 30.79 -49.88 28.55
C CYS A 8 29.27 -49.94 28.35
N LEU A 9 28.50 -49.62 29.39
CA LEU A 9 27.07 -49.35 29.27
C LEU A 9 26.85 -47.96 28.65
N THR A 10 26.26 -47.91 27.46
CA THR A 10 25.71 -46.68 26.86
C THR A 10 24.31 -46.42 27.41
N ALA A 11 24.12 -45.31 28.11
CA ALA A 11 22.81 -44.86 28.58
C ALA A 11 21.97 -44.29 27.41
N PRO A 12 20.65 -44.57 27.35
CA PRO A 12 19.77 -43.97 26.34
C PRO A 12 19.55 -42.48 26.63
N SER A 13 19.90 -41.64 25.65
CA SER A 13 19.69 -40.19 25.66
C SER A 13 18.20 -39.88 25.50
N VAL A 14 17.52 -39.59 26.61
CA VAL A 14 16.13 -39.10 26.61
C VAL A 14 16.12 -37.66 26.14
N ALA A 15 15.64 -37.42 24.91
CA ALA A 15 15.46 -36.06 24.39
C ALA A 15 14.40 -35.32 25.23
N PRO A 16 14.63 -34.05 25.62
CA PRO A 16 13.66 -33.28 26.38
C PRO A 16 12.44 -32.99 25.49
N ALA A 17 11.27 -33.40 25.97
CA ALA A 17 9.98 -33.05 25.39
C ALA A 17 9.88 -31.51 25.31
N GLN A 18 9.93 -30.96 24.10
CA GLN A 18 9.64 -29.55 23.85
C GLN A 18 8.19 -29.28 24.24
N GLN A 19 7.99 -28.68 25.42
CA GLN A 19 6.71 -28.09 25.80
C GLN A 19 6.41 -26.95 24.82
N SER A 20 5.52 -27.21 23.88
CA SER A 20 4.93 -26.22 22.99
C SER A 20 4.24 -25.15 23.83
N ARG A 21 4.85 -23.97 23.92
CA ARG A 21 4.23 -22.80 24.55
C ARG A 21 2.94 -22.48 23.78
N PRO A 22 1.81 -22.24 24.47
CA PRO A 22 0.59 -21.83 23.79
C PRO A 22 0.86 -20.49 23.10
N HIS A 23 0.85 -20.49 21.77
CA HIS A 23 0.89 -19.29 20.97
C HIS A 23 -0.30 -18.41 21.38
N LYS A 24 -0.03 -17.25 22.00
CA LYS A 24 -1.02 -16.19 22.13
C LYS A 24 -1.49 -15.88 20.71
N GLN A 25 -2.74 -16.23 20.40
CA GLN A 25 -3.39 -15.79 19.18
C GLN A 25 -3.47 -14.26 19.22
N GLU A 26 -2.52 -13.59 18.57
CA GLU A 26 -2.66 -12.17 18.28
C GLU A 26 -3.93 -12.00 17.44
N LYS A 27 -4.94 -11.36 18.02
CA LYS A 27 -6.18 -11.07 17.33
C LYS A 27 -5.88 -9.98 16.32
N THR A 28 -5.72 -10.36 15.05
CA THR A 28 -5.65 -9.41 13.95
C THR A 28 -6.90 -8.54 13.93
N PRO A 29 -6.76 -7.20 13.82
CA PRO A 29 -7.91 -6.31 13.85
C PRO A 29 -8.79 -6.57 12.61
N PRO A 30 -10.11 -6.70 12.76
CA PRO A 30 -10.99 -6.96 11.62
C PRO A 30 -10.87 -5.85 10.58
N ILE A 31 -11.03 -6.21 9.30
CA ILE A 31 -11.12 -5.22 8.23
C ILE A 31 -12.33 -4.31 8.47
N THR A 32 -12.14 -3.01 8.26
CA THR A 32 -13.20 -2.00 8.46
C THR A 32 -13.82 -1.59 7.13
N GLN A 33 -15.03 -0.99 7.16
CA GLN A 33 -15.64 -0.41 5.96
C GLN A 33 -14.74 0.66 5.32
N ARG A 34 -13.95 1.37 6.14
CA ARG A 34 -13.04 2.40 5.67
C ARG A 34 -11.87 1.82 4.87
N ALA A 35 -11.40 0.62 5.21
CA ALA A 35 -10.33 -0.05 4.49
C ALA A 35 -10.66 -0.30 3.01
N VAL A 36 -11.96 -0.29 2.64
CA VAL A 36 -12.45 -0.63 1.29
C VAL A 36 -13.16 0.53 0.59
N ALA A 37 -13.24 1.70 1.22
CA ALA A 37 -14.00 2.83 0.72
C ALA A 37 -13.31 3.49 -0.49
N SER A 38 -14.06 3.83 -1.55
CA SER A 38 -13.49 4.58 -2.69
C SER A 38 -13.10 6.02 -2.34
N GLU A 39 -13.60 6.54 -1.23
CA GLU A 39 -13.31 7.89 -0.78
C GLU A 39 -12.78 7.88 0.65
N PRO A 40 -11.84 8.79 0.99
CA PRO A 40 -11.27 9.84 0.15
C PRO A 40 -10.10 9.37 -0.74
N ILE A 41 -9.83 10.13 -1.81
CA ILE A 41 -8.57 10.01 -2.58
C ILE A 41 -7.40 10.42 -1.68
N LEU A 42 -6.36 9.60 -1.61
CA LEU A 42 -5.14 9.90 -0.85
C LEU A 42 -4.36 11.01 -1.55
N ARG A 43 -3.92 12.00 -0.78
CA ARG A 43 -3.13 13.14 -1.27
C ARG A 43 -2.06 13.52 -0.26
N ASN A 44 -0.99 14.15 -0.74
CA ASN A 44 0.05 14.79 0.07
C ASN A 44 0.63 13.80 1.09
N GLU A 45 0.81 14.24 2.33
CA GLU A 45 1.38 13.47 3.44
C GLU A 45 0.68 12.12 3.66
N ILE A 46 -0.64 12.04 3.57
CA ILE A 46 -1.37 10.78 3.79
C ILE A 46 -1.00 9.77 2.69
N LYS A 47 -0.88 10.22 1.45
CA LYS A 47 -0.44 9.37 0.34
C LYS A 47 1.00 8.91 0.54
N ALA A 48 1.89 9.81 0.95
CA ALA A 48 3.29 9.48 1.24
C ALA A 48 3.42 8.42 2.34
N ARG A 49 2.74 8.61 3.49
CA ARG A 49 2.73 7.63 4.59
C ARG A 49 2.14 6.28 4.18
N TYR A 50 1.09 6.30 3.35
CA TYR A 50 0.50 5.09 2.79
C TYR A 50 1.49 4.32 1.90
N VAL A 51 2.24 5.02 1.06
CA VAL A 51 3.27 4.42 0.20
C VAL A 51 4.40 3.82 1.05
N VAL A 52 4.95 4.59 1.99
CA VAL A 52 6.03 4.14 2.89
C VAL A 52 5.66 2.86 3.64
N ARG A 53 4.41 2.74 4.11
CA ARG A 53 3.92 1.54 4.80
C ARG A 53 3.98 0.26 3.96
N GLN A 54 3.96 0.37 2.63
CA GLN A 54 4.00 -0.78 1.73
C GLN A 54 5.42 -1.30 1.43
N LEU A 55 6.46 -0.52 1.73
CA LEU A 55 7.83 -0.82 1.31
C LEU A 55 8.58 -1.79 2.23
N ASP A 56 7.93 -2.33 3.27
CA ASP A 56 8.56 -3.25 4.23
C ASP A 56 9.94 -2.78 4.73
N LEU A 57 9.98 -1.49 5.11
CA LEU A 57 11.20 -0.83 5.56
C LEU A 57 11.64 -1.35 6.94
N THR A 58 12.97 -1.41 7.14
CA THR A 58 13.54 -1.58 8.49
C THR A 58 13.17 -0.38 9.39
N ASP A 59 13.33 -0.53 10.70
CA ASP A 59 13.05 0.58 11.63
C ASP A 59 13.90 1.83 11.35
N GLU A 60 15.15 1.63 10.92
CA GLU A 60 16.05 2.73 10.55
C GLU A 60 15.60 3.43 9.26
N GLN A 61 15.28 2.65 8.21
CA GLN A 61 14.76 3.19 6.96
C GLN A 61 13.42 3.90 7.16
N ARG A 62 12.56 3.38 8.04
CA ARG A 62 11.29 4.00 8.40
C ARG A 62 11.50 5.35 9.06
N LYS A 63 12.36 5.43 10.08
CA LYS A 63 12.72 6.70 10.74
C LYS A 63 13.30 7.71 9.76
N MET A 64 14.17 7.28 8.86
CA MET A 64 14.71 8.12 7.78
C MET A 64 13.59 8.65 6.88
N SER A 65 12.67 7.79 6.44
CA SER A 65 11.54 8.19 5.58
C SER A 65 10.59 9.16 6.28
N GLU A 66 10.36 8.99 7.58
CA GLU A 66 9.55 9.91 8.40
C GLU A 66 10.24 11.27 8.55
N ALA A 67 11.54 11.28 8.85
CA ALA A 67 12.32 12.52 8.93
C ALA A 67 12.36 13.27 7.60
N LEU A 68 12.52 12.55 6.48
CA LEU A 68 12.49 13.11 5.14
C LEU A 68 11.12 13.72 4.81
N LEU A 69 10.04 12.99 5.14
CA LEU A 69 8.68 13.45 4.95
C LEU A 69 8.40 14.73 5.75
N ASP A 70 8.75 14.73 7.04
CA ASP A 70 8.53 15.88 7.92
C ASP A 70 9.31 17.10 7.43
N SER A 71 10.56 16.92 7.01
CA SER A 71 11.40 17.99 6.46
C SER A 71 10.78 18.62 5.20
N ILE A 72 10.36 17.80 4.24
CA ILE A 72 9.78 18.27 2.97
C ILE A 72 8.39 18.90 3.19
N MET A 73 7.58 18.32 4.07
CA MET A 73 6.23 18.82 4.34
C MET A 73 6.27 20.13 5.13
N ALA A 74 7.23 20.30 6.05
CA ALA A 74 7.42 21.54 6.83
C ALA A 74 8.07 22.69 6.03
N GLY A 75 8.92 22.39 5.05
CA GLY A 75 9.57 23.41 4.21
C GLY A 75 8.59 24.25 3.38
N PRO A 76 8.99 25.41 2.84
CA PRO A 76 8.17 26.08 1.82
C PRO A 76 8.03 25.17 0.58
N PRO A 77 6.93 25.27 -0.20
CA PRO A 77 6.88 24.63 -1.51
C PRO A 77 8.05 25.13 -2.36
N PRO A 78 8.70 24.27 -3.17
CA PRO A 78 9.77 24.72 -4.03
C PRO A 78 9.25 25.83 -4.95
N GLU A 79 10.00 26.92 -5.05
CA GLU A 79 9.64 27.98 -5.98
C GLU A 79 9.82 27.48 -7.41
N PRO A 80 8.84 27.71 -8.30
CA PRO A 80 9.04 27.37 -9.68
C PRO A 80 10.16 28.21 -10.29
N PRO A 81 10.93 27.64 -11.23
CA PRO A 81 11.91 28.42 -11.98
C PRO A 81 11.19 29.50 -12.79
N LEU A 82 11.18 30.74 -12.29
CA LEU A 82 10.41 31.85 -12.84
C LEU A 82 10.77 32.12 -14.30
N ASP A 83 12.04 31.96 -14.66
CA ASP A 83 12.50 32.15 -16.04
C ASP A 83 11.92 31.10 -16.98
N ARG A 84 11.82 29.83 -16.55
CA ARG A 84 11.16 28.79 -17.34
C ARG A 84 9.65 29.02 -17.46
N ILE A 85 8.99 29.50 -16.40
CA ILE A 85 7.57 29.89 -16.50
C ILE A 85 7.41 31.04 -17.51
N ARG A 86 8.26 32.06 -17.45
CA ARG A 86 8.20 33.20 -18.38
C ARG A 86 8.36 32.74 -19.83
N GLU A 87 9.35 31.88 -20.08
CA GLU A 87 9.60 31.27 -21.40
C GLU A 87 8.37 30.50 -21.89
N LEU A 88 7.78 29.63 -21.07
CA LEU A 88 6.58 28.87 -21.43
C LEU A 88 5.37 29.79 -21.66
N MET A 89 5.21 30.85 -20.86
CA MET A 89 4.13 31.81 -21.05
C MET A 89 4.28 32.62 -22.34
N GLU A 90 5.51 32.92 -22.77
CA GLU A 90 5.83 33.55 -24.04
C GLU A 90 5.53 32.61 -25.21
N GLN A 91 6.02 31.37 -25.17
CA GLN A 91 5.70 30.34 -26.17
C GLN A 91 4.19 30.10 -26.32
N MET A 92 3.45 30.15 -25.21
CA MET A 92 1.99 30.02 -25.25
C MET A 92 1.33 31.20 -25.97
N ARG A 93 1.81 32.44 -25.74
CA ARG A 93 1.31 33.64 -26.44
C ARG A 93 1.63 33.61 -27.93
N GLU A 94 2.83 33.17 -28.30
CA GLU A 94 3.23 33.00 -29.70
C GLU A 94 2.36 31.96 -30.41
N ALA A 95 2.14 30.80 -29.78
CA ALA A 95 1.26 29.76 -30.31
C ALA A 95 -0.19 30.27 -30.50
N GLN A 96 -0.71 31.04 -29.54
CA GLN A 96 -2.03 31.65 -29.62
C GLN A 96 -2.13 32.69 -30.75
N ALA A 97 -1.11 33.55 -30.89
CA ALA A 97 -1.05 34.55 -31.95
C ALA A 97 -0.95 33.90 -33.35
N ALA A 98 -0.27 32.77 -33.46
CA ALA A 98 -0.16 31.98 -34.69
C ALA A 98 -1.39 31.09 -34.97
N GLY A 99 -2.30 30.94 -34.01
CA GLY A 99 -3.43 30.02 -34.10
C GLY A 99 -3.04 28.53 -34.07
N ASP A 100 -1.85 28.19 -33.54
CA ASP A 100 -1.36 26.81 -33.44
C ASP A 100 -1.84 26.13 -32.15
N ALA A 101 -3.00 25.48 -32.25
CA ALA A 101 -3.61 24.76 -31.13
C ALA A 101 -2.75 23.58 -30.62
N SER A 102 -1.90 22.98 -31.46
CA SER A 102 -1.05 21.85 -31.06
C SER A 102 0.12 22.33 -30.21
N ALA A 103 0.77 23.42 -30.63
CA ALA A 103 1.81 24.07 -29.84
C ALA A 103 1.26 24.59 -28.51
N GLU A 104 0.09 25.23 -28.52
CA GLU A 104 -0.56 25.70 -27.29
C GLU A 104 -0.84 24.54 -26.31
N ALA A 105 -1.40 23.42 -26.79
CA ALA A 105 -1.68 22.25 -25.97
C ALA A 105 -0.42 21.66 -25.34
N ARG A 106 0.70 21.63 -26.09
CA ARG A 106 2.00 21.15 -25.59
C ARG A 106 2.53 22.04 -24.47
N VAL A 107 2.54 23.36 -24.67
CA VAL A 107 3.05 24.32 -23.68
C VAL A 107 2.18 24.30 -22.40
N ARG A 108 0.86 24.19 -22.55
CA ARG A 108 -0.05 23.99 -21.39
C ARG A 108 0.29 22.71 -20.62
N GLN A 109 0.61 21.62 -21.32
CA GLN A 109 1.01 20.37 -20.69
C GLN A 109 2.38 20.51 -19.99
N GLU A 110 3.33 21.25 -20.55
CA GLU A 110 4.61 21.54 -19.90
C GLU A 110 4.45 22.37 -18.62
N LEU A 111 3.62 23.42 -18.64
CA LEU A 111 3.28 24.20 -17.44
C LEU A 111 2.64 23.32 -16.36
N LYS A 112 1.75 22.40 -16.75
CA LYS A 112 1.14 21.43 -15.84
C LYS A 112 2.19 20.48 -15.24
N ASN A 113 3.11 19.97 -16.06
CA ASN A 113 4.19 19.09 -15.62
C ASN A 113 5.16 19.81 -14.67
N LEU A 114 5.43 21.10 -14.90
CA LEU A 114 6.23 21.93 -13.99
C LEU A 114 5.55 22.05 -12.62
N GLY A 115 4.25 22.34 -12.59
CA GLY A 115 3.50 22.38 -11.33
C GLY A 115 3.46 21.03 -10.59
N GLN A 116 3.44 19.92 -11.34
CA GLN A 116 3.49 18.58 -10.76
C GLN A 116 4.87 18.23 -10.21
N THR A 117 5.95 18.54 -10.91
CA THR A 117 7.33 18.27 -10.45
C THR A 117 7.68 19.05 -9.18
N LEU A 118 7.08 20.23 -9.01
CA LEU A 118 7.21 21.07 -7.81
C LEU A 118 6.28 20.65 -6.66
N ASN A 119 5.51 19.57 -6.83
CA ASN A 119 4.73 19.02 -5.73
C ASN A 119 5.70 18.40 -4.70
N LYS A 120 5.59 18.84 -3.44
CA LYS A 120 6.31 18.27 -2.29
C LYS A 120 6.23 16.74 -2.24
N GLU A 121 5.09 16.17 -2.63
CA GLU A 121 4.91 14.73 -2.69
C GLU A 121 5.87 14.07 -3.69
N ASN A 122 6.08 14.67 -4.86
CA ASN A 122 6.99 14.14 -5.88
C ASN A 122 8.46 14.31 -5.46
N ILE A 123 8.80 15.44 -4.84
CA ILE A 123 10.14 15.64 -4.25
C ILE A 123 10.40 14.56 -3.20
N PHE A 124 9.42 14.29 -2.33
CA PHE A 124 9.56 13.25 -1.33
C PHE A 124 9.87 11.88 -1.94
N TYR A 125 9.15 11.45 -2.97
CA TYR A 125 9.46 10.15 -3.60
C TYR A 125 10.80 10.14 -4.33
N GLN A 126 11.21 11.25 -4.95
CA GLN A 126 12.51 11.35 -5.62
C GLN A 126 13.68 11.25 -4.63
N GLU A 127 13.59 11.93 -3.49
CA GLU A 127 14.60 11.83 -2.44
C GLU A 127 14.56 10.45 -1.77
N LEU A 128 13.37 9.89 -1.54
CA LEU A 128 13.22 8.55 -0.98
C LEU A 128 13.85 7.49 -1.90
N GLU A 129 13.67 7.60 -3.22
CA GLU A 129 14.26 6.68 -4.20
C GLU A 129 15.79 6.66 -4.15
N ARG A 130 16.45 7.78 -3.82
CA ARG A 130 17.92 7.86 -3.69
C ARG A 130 18.45 7.16 -2.43
N GLU A 131 17.65 7.13 -1.37
CA GLU A 131 18.03 6.57 -0.06
C GLU A 131 17.64 5.08 0.08
N LEU A 132 16.75 4.59 -0.78
CA LEU A 132 16.27 3.21 -0.75
C LEU A 132 17.18 2.26 -1.53
N PRO A 133 17.36 1.01 -1.06
CA PRO A 133 18.02 -0.01 -1.86
C PRO A 133 17.13 -0.43 -3.06
N PRO A 134 17.72 -1.03 -4.12
CA PRO A 134 17.00 -1.28 -5.38
C PRO A 134 15.70 -2.09 -5.24
N ASP A 135 15.68 -3.09 -4.36
CA ASP A 135 14.48 -3.91 -4.09
C ASP A 135 13.32 -3.10 -3.51
N LYS A 136 13.63 -2.03 -2.77
CA LYS A 136 12.64 -1.12 -2.18
C LYS A 136 12.20 -0.04 -3.16
N VAL A 137 13.08 0.36 -4.08
CA VAL A 137 12.73 1.22 -5.20
C VAL A 137 11.69 0.56 -6.11
N GLU A 138 11.85 -0.73 -6.41
CA GLU A 138 10.84 -1.50 -7.15
C GLU A 138 9.49 -1.53 -6.41
N GLN A 139 9.50 -1.73 -5.09
CA GLN A 139 8.28 -1.69 -4.26
C GLN A 139 7.64 -0.30 -4.24
N LEU A 140 8.46 0.76 -4.25
CA LEU A 140 8.00 2.14 -4.32
C LEU A 140 7.24 2.39 -5.62
N HIS A 141 7.84 2.04 -6.76
CA HIS A 141 7.21 2.17 -8.06
C HIS A 141 5.92 1.36 -8.17
N ALA A 142 5.91 0.12 -7.66
CA ALA A 142 4.70 -0.70 -7.62
C ALA A 142 3.59 -0.08 -6.76
N ALA A 143 3.92 0.47 -5.59
CA ALA A 143 2.96 1.15 -4.71
C ALA A 143 2.39 2.42 -5.35
N LEU A 144 3.23 3.20 -6.06
CA LEU A 144 2.79 4.39 -6.80
C LEU A 144 1.88 4.03 -7.98
N GLN A 145 2.29 3.07 -8.81
CA GLN A 145 1.49 2.58 -9.93
C GLN A 145 0.14 2.03 -9.46
N ARG A 146 0.10 1.37 -8.30
CA ARG A 146 -1.16 0.94 -7.69
C ARG A 146 -2.08 2.13 -7.39
N LEU A 147 -1.56 3.21 -6.84
CA LEU A 147 -2.34 4.41 -6.51
C LEU A 147 -2.83 5.18 -7.73
N GLU A 148 -2.17 5.07 -8.88
CA GLU A 148 -2.69 5.62 -10.13
C GLU A 148 -4.03 4.98 -10.53
N HIS A 149 -4.14 3.66 -10.33
CA HIS A 149 -5.34 2.88 -10.65
C HIS A 149 -6.34 2.80 -9.48
N ASN A 150 -5.88 3.07 -8.26
CA ASN A 150 -6.69 3.03 -7.04
C ASN A 150 -6.32 4.18 -6.10
N PRO A 151 -6.74 5.43 -6.43
CA PRO A 151 -6.28 6.62 -5.72
C PRO A 151 -6.71 6.69 -4.26
N SER A 152 -7.74 5.93 -3.85
CA SER A 152 -8.18 5.89 -2.45
C SER A 152 -7.33 4.96 -1.57
N GLY A 153 -6.48 4.13 -2.18
CA GLY A 153 -5.72 3.11 -1.46
C GLY A 153 -6.58 1.95 -0.93
N ALA A 154 -7.89 1.91 -1.21
CA ALA A 154 -8.80 0.88 -0.71
C ALA A 154 -8.31 -0.53 -1.01
N VAL A 155 -8.45 -1.44 -0.05
CA VAL A 155 -8.21 -2.87 -0.26
C VAL A 155 -9.27 -3.41 -1.22
N ARG A 156 -8.81 -3.93 -2.35
CA ARG A 156 -9.67 -4.56 -3.35
C ARG A 156 -9.58 -6.08 -3.25
N PRO A 157 -10.60 -6.82 -3.70
CA PRO A 157 -10.53 -8.27 -3.76
C PRO A 157 -9.28 -8.77 -4.51
N ILE A 158 -8.98 -8.18 -5.68
CA ILE A 158 -7.81 -8.60 -6.46
C ILE A 158 -6.49 -8.47 -5.67
N ASP A 159 -6.39 -7.47 -4.78
CA ASP A 159 -5.21 -7.28 -3.93
C ASP A 159 -5.04 -8.47 -2.96
N LEU A 160 -6.14 -8.99 -2.39
CA LEU A 160 -6.09 -10.18 -1.52
C LEU A 160 -5.64 -11.43 -2.28
N LEU A 161 -6.10 -11.62 -3.51
CA LEU A 161 -5.71 -12.77 -4.34
C LEU A 161 -4.24 -12.71 -4.75
N HIS A 162 -3.72 -11.52 -5.05
CA HIS A 162 -2.28 -11.33 -5.31
C HIS A 162 -1.46 -11.66 -4.06
N ILE A 163 -1.82 -11.11 -2.90
CA ILE A 163 -1.12 -11.40 -1.64
C ILE A 163 -1.06 -12.90 -1.37
N VAL A 164 -2.17 -13.62 -1.53
CA VAL A 164 -2.20 -15.08 -1.30
C VAL A 164 -1.39 -15.83 -2.35
N GLY A 165 -1.41 -15.39 -3.61
CA GLY A 165 -0.60 -15.99 -4.68
C GLY A 165 0.90 -15.87 -4.47
N ASP A 166 1.35 -14.85 -3.72
CA ASP A 166 2.77 -14.66 -3.37
C ASP A 166 3.20 -15.51 -2.16
N LEU A 167 2.28 -16.21 -1.50
CA LEU A 167 2.59 -17.14 -0.42
C LEU A 167 3.03 -18.49 -0.98
N LYS A 168 3.84 -19.23 -0.21
CA LYS A 168 4.18 -20.61 -0.53
C LYS A 168 2.99 -21.53 -0.22
N LEU A 169 2.14 -21.75 -1.21
CA LEU A 169 0.95 -22.60 -1.11
C LEU A 169 1.28 -24.06 -1.44
N SER A 170 0.47 -25.00 -0.95
CA SER A 170 0.47 -26.38 -1.47
C SER A 170 -0.34 -26.48 -2.77
N ASP A 171 -0.10 -27.51 -3.58
CA ASP A 171 -0.85 -27.75 -4.82
C ASP A 171 -2.38 -27.73 -4.61
N GLU A 172 -2.86 -28.29 -3.50
CA GLU A 172 -4.28 -28.29 -3.15
C GLU A 172 -4.79 -26.87 -2.81
N GLN A 173 -3.99 -26.07 -2.10
CA GLN A 173 -4.32 -24.67 -1.80
C GLN A 173 -4.33 -23.84 -3.10
N GLU A 174 -3.35 -24.03 -3.98
CA GLU A 174 -3.27 -23.33 -5.27
C GLU A 174 -4.51 -23.58 -6.13
N GLN A 175 -4.95 -24.84 -6.24
CA GLN A 175 -6.17 -25.20 -6.98
C GLN A 175 -7.41 -24.50 -6.40
N LYS A 176 -7.55 -24.47 -5.07
CA LYS A 176 -8.67 -23.79 -4.40
C LYS A 176 -8.63 -22.27 -4.58
N VAL A 177 -7.44 -21.66 -4.53
CA VAL A 177 -7.26 -20.22 -4.80
C VAL A 177 -7.57 -19.91 -6.26
N ALA A 178 -7.15 -20.74 -7.20
CA ALA A 178 -7.46 -20.60 -8.62
C ALA A 178 -8.97 -20.70 -8.88
N GLU A 179 -9.67 -21.65 -8.23
CA GLU A 179 -11.13 -21.76 -8.31
C GLU A 179 -11.81 -20.50 -7.74
N LEU A 180 -11.34 -19.99 -6.60
CA LEU A 180 -11.86 -18.77 -5.98
C LEU A 180 -11.66 -17.56 -6.91
N LYS A 181 -10.48 -17.44 -7.53
CA LYS A 181 -10.16 -16.41 -8.52
C LYS A 181 -11.10 -16.47 -9.72
N ARG A 182 -11.36 -17.67 -10.27
CA ARG A 182 -12.29 -17.85 -11.40
C ARG A 182 -13.71 -17.43 -11.01
N LYS A 183 -14.23 -17.90 -9.87
CA LYS A 183 -15.55 -17.50 -9.35
C LYS A 183 -15.66 -15.99 -9.13
N PHE A 184 -14.57 -15.36 -8.69
CA PHE A 184 -14.53 -13.90 -8.55
C PHE A 184 -14.58 -13.20 -9.91
N GLN A 185 -13.81 -13.65 -10.90
CA GLN A 185 -13.80 -13.07 -12.25
C GLN A 185 -15.17 -13.18 -12.93
N GLU A 186 -15.85 -14.33 -12.81
CA GLU A 186 -17.20 -14.54 -13.33
C GLU A 186 -18.18 -13.51 -12.73
N ARG A 187 -18.08 -13.27 -11.42
CA ARG A 187 -18.95 -12.31 -10.72
C ARG A 187 -18.50 -10.86 -10.89
N ALA A 188 -17.23 -10.59 -11.18
CA ALA A 188 -16.71 -9.23 -11.25
C ALA A 188 -17.46 -8.39 -12.29
N ASN A 189 -17.84 -8.99 -13.42
CA ASN A 189 -18.65 -8.35 -14.47
C ASN A 189 -20.04 -7.92 -13.98
N GLU A 190 -20.64 -8.69 -13.06
CA GLU A 190 -21.95 -8.36 -12.46
C GLU A 190 -21.83 -7.27 -11.39
N ILE A 191 -20.70 -7.23 -10.67
CA ILE A 191 -20.54 -6.36 -9.51
C ILE A 191 -20.05 -4.95 -9.91
N VAL A 192 -19.27 -4.80 -10.98
CA VAL A 192 -18.80 -3.49 -11.52
C VAL A 192 -19.96 -2.50 -11.76
N ALA A 193 -21.16 -2.98 -12.06
CA ALA A 193 -22.33 -2.15 -12.36
C ALA A 193 -23.04 -1.53 -11.13
N THR A 194 -22.77 -1.97 -9.88
CA THR A 194 -23.61 -1.60 -8.71
C THR A 194 -22.88 -1.26 -7.41
N PHE A 195 -21.59 -0.88 -7.48
CA PHE A 195 -20.74 -0.82 -6.29
C PHE A 195 -20.91 0.43 -5.41
N ASN A 196 -21.82 0.35 -4.42
CA ASN A 196 -21.69 1.12 -3.19
C ASN A 196 -20.60 0.50 -2.27
N ASP A 197 -20.02 1.30 -1.36
CA ASP A 197 -18.92 0.85 -0.49
C ASP A 197 -19.32 -0.32 0.44
N ALA A 198 -20.60 -0.42 0.81
CA ALA A 198 -21.11 -1.51 1.64
C ALA A 198 -20.99 -2.89 0.95
N ARG A 199 -21.31 -2.98 -0.35
CA ARG A 199 -21.14 -4.22 -1.12
C ARG A 199 -19.65 -4.57 -1.29
N ARG A 200 -18.78 -3.59 -1.49
CA ARG A 200 -17.31 -3.82 -1.52
C ARG A 200 -16.84 -4.41 -0.20
N PHE A 201 -17.27 -3.82 0.91
CA PHE A 201 -16.91 -4.30 2.24
C PHE A 201 -17.32 -5.75 2.46
N GLN A 202 -18.58 -6.09 2.15
CA GLN A 202 -19.06 -7.47 2.25
C GLN A 202 -18.24 -8.43 1.38
N LEU A 203 -17.92 -8.03 0.15
CA LEU A 203 -17.16 -8.85 -0.78
C LEU A 203 -15.73 -9.11 -0.31
N VAL A 204 -15.03 -8.06 0.10
CA VAL A 204 -13.65 -8.16 0.63
C VAL A 204 -13.65 -9.01 1.89
N ARG A 205 -14.59 -8.78 2.81
CA ARG A 205 -14.73 -9.59 4.04
C ARG A 205 -14.97 -11.06 3.74
N GLN A 206 -15.94 -11.40 2.88
CA GLN A 206 -16.22 -12.80 2.51
C GLN A 206 -15.02 -13.46 1.86
N MET A 207 -14.23 -12.70 1.09
CA MET A 207 -13.04 -13.26 0.47
C MET A 207 -11.91 -13.48 1.47
N MET A 208 -11.70 -12.57 2.42
CA MET A 208 -10.78 -12.81 3.53
C MET A 208 -11.18 -14.07 4.31
N GLU A 209 -12.46 -14.22 4.69
CA GLU A 209 -12.94 -15.40 5.42
C GLU A 209 -12.69 -16.71 4.65
N LYS A 210 -12.86 -16.71 3.32
CA LYS A 210 -12.57 -17.88 2.48
C LYS A 210 -11.07 -18.17 2.39
N LEU A 211 -10.24 -17.15 2.25
CA LEU A 211 -8.79 -17.31 2.18
C LEU A 211 -8.24 -17.79 3.53
N ASP A 212 -8.70 -17.21 4.64
CA ASP A 212 -8.28 -17.61 6.00
C ASP A 212 -8.54 -19.10 6.27
N ALA A 213 -9.64 -19.65 5.75
CA ALA A 213 -9.98 -21.06 5.87
C ALA A 213 -9.07 -22.00 5.04
N LEU A 214 -8.39 -21.48 4.02
CA LEU A 214 -7.47 -22.24 3.17
C LEU A 214 -6.04 -22.23 3.70
N LEU A 215 -5.64 -21.16 4.39
CA LEU A 215 -4.27 -20.93 4.82
C LEU A 215 -3.95 -21.62 6.15
N THR A 216 -2.71 -22.11 6.27
CA THR A 216 -2.11 -22.52 7.54
C THR A 216 -1.96 -21.32 8.49
N PRO A 217 -1.80 -21.52 9.81
CA PRO A 217 -1.62 -20.42 10.76
C PRO A 217 -0.49 -19.46 10.40
N GLU A 218 0.64 -19.99 9.93
CA GLU A 218 1.82 -19.22 9.53
C GLU A 218 1.53 -18.38 8.28
N GLN A 219 0.97 -19.00 7.24
CA GLN A 219 0.54 -18.31 6.03
C GLN A 219 -0.53 -17.25 6.32
N ARG A 220 -1.45 -17.52 7.26
CA ARG A 220 -2.50 -16.58 7.64
C ARG A 220 -1.92 -15.35 8.34
N SER A 221 -0.93 -15.53 9.21
CA SER A 221 -0.21 -14.42 9.85
C SER A 221 0.47 -13.54 8.81
N GLU A 222 1.18 -14.14 7.84
CA GLU A 222 1.81 -13.41 6.75
C GLU A 222 0.79 -12.70 5.85
N PHE A 223 -0.29 -13.39 5.48
CA PHE A 223 -1.41 -12.82 4.72
C PHE A 223 -1.97 -11.58 5.39
N HIS A 224 -2.34 -11.65 6.67
CA HIS A 224 -2.89 -10.50 7.38
C HIS A 224 -1.88 -9.36 7.52
N SER A 225 -0.61 -9.66 7.79
CA SER A 225 0.44 -8.65 7.85
C SER A 225 0.56 -7.86 6.53
N ARG A 226 0.52 -8.57 5.39
CA ARG A 226 0.54 -7.95 4.05
C ARG A 226 -0.75 -7.17 3.77
N VAL A 227 -1.92 -7.68 4.17
CA VAL A 227 -3.19 -6.94 4.04
C VAL A 227 -3.19 -5.67 4.89
N ASP A 228 -2.66 -5.74 6.11
CA ASP A 228 -2.57 -4.58 7.01
C ASP A 228 -1.66 -3.48 6.45
N ARG A 229 -0.69 -3.80 5.59
CA ARG A 229 0.11 -2.79 4.88
C ARG A 229 -0.70 -2.00 3.84
N LEU A 230 -1.73 -2.62 3.25
CA LEU A 230 -2.63 -1.99 2.26
C LEU A 230 -3.77 -1.18 2.91
N ARG A 231 -3.94 -1.28 4.22
CA ARG A 231 -5.07 -0.70 4.95
C ARG A 231 -4.86 0.77 5.30
N VAL A 232 -5.63 1.62 4.63
CA VAL A 232 -5.66 3.08 4.87
C VAL A 232 -6.19 3.41 6.27
N ASP A 233 -7.16 2.63 6.78
CA ASP A 233 -7.79 2.85 8.08
C ASP A 233 -6.85 2.70 9.29
N LEU A 234 -5.69 2.07 9.07
CA LEU A 234 -4.64 1.88 10.07
C LEU A 234 -3.59 2.99 10.05
N LEU A 235 -3.73 4.02 9.22
CA LEU A 235 -2.86 5.20 9.25
C LEU A 235 -3.27 6.12 10.42
N PRO A 236 -2.31 6.62 11.24
CA PRO A 236 -2.63 7.47 12.38
C PRO A 236 -3.33 8.78 12.00
N GLU A 237 -2.93 9.40 10.89
CA GLU A 237 -3.36 10.73 10.44
C GLU A 237 -4.76 10.72 9.80
N VAL A 238 -5.20 9.54 9.39
CA VAL A 238 -6.47 9.31 8.69
C VAL A 238 -7.69 9.59 9.60
N LYS A 239 -7.53 9.46 10.92
CA LYS A 239 -8.55 9.92 11.89
C LYS A 239 -8.62 11.45 11.99
N ALA A 240 -7.46 12.13 12.00
CA ALA A 240 -7.38 13.58 12.09
C ALA A 240 -7.89 14.26 10.81
N PHE A 241 -7.60 13.67 9.65
CA PHE A 241 -8.09 14.15 8.36
C PHE A 241 -9.62 14.11 8.27
N ASP A 242 -10.24 13.01 8.70
CA ASP A 242 -11.71 12.88 8.71
C ASP A 242 -12.38 13.88 9.63
N ALA A 243 -11.81 14.12 10.81
CA ALA A 243 -12.34 15.11 11.74
C ALA A 243 -12.34 16.51 11.09
N ARG A 244 -11.28 16.87 10.36
CA ARG A 244 -11.18 18.14 9.62
C ARG A 244 -12.17 18.20 8.45
N ALA A 245 -12.28 17.13 7.66
CA ALA A 245 -13.20 17.05 6.52
C ALA A 245 -14.67 17.12 6.96
N ALA A 246 -15.04 16.41 8.03
CA ALA A 246 -16.38 16.47 8.62
C ALA A 246 -16.68 17.87 9.19
N ALA A 247 -15.71 18.51 9.85
CA ALA A 247 -15.86 19.88 10.32
C ALA A 247 -16.04 20.89 9.18
N ALA A 248 -15.35 20.71 8.04
CA ALA A 248 -15.51 21.54 6.85
C ALA A 248 -16.91 21.40 6.24
N LYS A 249 -17.39 20.16 6.01
CA LYS A 249 -18.75 19.90 5.51
C LYS A 249 -19.84 20.50 6.41
N LYS A 250 -19.66 20.39 7.73
CA LYS A 250 -20.60 20.98 8.70
C LYS A 250 -20.68 22.51 8.56
N LYS A 251 -19.54 23.19 8.34
CA LYS A 251 -19.49 24.63 8.09
C LYS A 251 -20.16 25.05 6.78
N GLU A 252 -20.06 24.23 5.73
CA GLU A 252 -20.74 24.49 4.45
C GLU A 252 -22.26 24.31 4.56
N SER A 253 -22.72 23.30 5.33
CA SER A 253 -24.17 23.07 5.55
C SER A 253 -24.85 24.07 6.48
N SER A 254 -24.09 24.94 7.14
CA SER A 254 -24.62 25.98 8.06
C SER A 254 -24.57 27.39 7.46
N LYS A 255 -24.23 27.52 6.18
CA LYS A 255 -24.34 28.75 5.39
C LYS A 255 -25.53 28.65 4.46
#